data_AF-A0A954H2C3-F1
#
_entry.id   AF-A0A954H2C3-F1
#
_cell.length_a   1.000
_cell.length_b   1.000
_cell.length_c   1.000
_cell.angle_alpha   90.00
_cell.angle_beta   90.00
_cell.angle_gamma   90.00
#
_symmetry.space_group_name_H-M   'P 1'
#
loop_
_entity.id
_entity.type
_entity.pdbx_description
1 polymer ?
#
loop_
_entity_poly.entity_id
_entity_poly.type
_entity_poly.pdbx_seq_one_letter_code
_entity_poly.pdbx_strand_id
1 'polypeptide(L)'
;MPANLTPQYQKAEREFRRAQTPADQIDCLQRMLQLIPKHKGTERLQASLKTRLKEANQQLSAAINTRSTSQFRLPRQGAGRIVIVGPPNSGKSQLLRSMTRATPEVSPWPFTTREPSPGMLSCFGIQVQLVDTPPVCPGQLAPWLLNLVRTADGVLLLLDGSNDDAPEQTLAVVSEFEQRKTRLSTVSGFDEDSFAVLQIPAAVVMTRCDAPDATLRREIFSETADRNLPVLEFEANRPETLPPLTHTIFGLLDIIRVYTRRPGDAPDLADPVTIPIGGTVEDLALHLHEELFRRVTSARIRRRADDGSISSESLVVGRQHKLCDGDIVELH
;
A
#
# COMPACT_ATOMS: atom_id res chain seq x y z
N MET A 1 12.26 -16.22 18.87
CA MET A 1 13.16 -15.10 18.54
C MET A 1 12.68 -14.53 17.22
N PRO A 2 12.33 -13.23 17.16
CA PRO A 2 11.91 -12.61 15.90
C PRO A 2 13.04 -12.77 14.89
N ALA A 3 12.69 -13.14 13.66
CA ALA A 3 13.65 -13.23 12.58
C ALA A 3 14.12 -11.80 12.27
N ASN A 4 15.37 -11.46 12.61
CA ASN A 4 15.94 -10.17 12.22
C ASN A 4 16.23 -10.20 10.71
N LEU A 5 15.20 -9.92 9.92
CA LEU A 5 15.22 -9.97 8.46
C LEU A 5 16.01 -8.79 7.89
N THR A 6 16.80 -9.05 6.85
CA THR A 6 17.63 -8.01 6.24
C THR A 6 16.77 -6.99 5.48
N PRO A 7 17.22 -5.73 5.32
CA PRO A 7 16.54 -4.75 4.48
C PRO A 7 16.31 -5.24 3.04
N GLN A 8 17.25 -6.02 2.51
CA GLN A 8 17.15 -6.64 1.19
C GLN A 8 15.99 -7.64 1.12
N TYR A 9 15.79 -8.44 2.17
CA TYR A 9 14.66 -9.35 2.25
C TYR A 9 13.33 -8.57 2.32
N GLN A 10 13.25 -7.52 3.14
CA GLN A 10 12.04 -6.67 3.25
C GLN A 10 11.69 -6.02 1.92
N LYS A 11 12.69 -5.60 1.14
CA LYS A 11 12.50 -5.09 -0.23
C LYS A 11 11.90 -6.16 -1.15
N ALA A 12 12.49 -7.36 -1.17
CA ALA A 12 12.00 -8.47 -1.99
C ALA A 12 10.58 -8.92 -1.58
N GLU A 13 10.24 -8.85 -0.29
CA GLU A 13 8.89 -9.12 0.21
C GLU A 13 7.89 -8.07 -0.25
N ARG A 14 8.27 -6.79 -0.25
CA ARG A 14 7.42 -5.70 -0.79
C ARG A 14 7.18 -5.89 -2.28
N GLU A 15 8.21 -6.26 -3.05
CA GLU A 15 8.08 -6.60 -4.48
C GLU A 15 7.15 -7.81 -4.70
N PHE A 16 7.31 -8.88 -3.92
CA PHE A 16 6.41 -10.04 -3.95
C PHE A 16 4.95 -9.66 -3.71
N ARG A 17 4.67 -8.81 -2.72
CA ARG A 17 3.29 -8.36 -2.44
C ARG A 17 2.70 -7.57 -3.60
N ARG A 18 3.51 -6.77 -4.31
CA ARG A 18 3.07 -5.97 -5.45
C ARG A 18 2.97 -6.78 -6.75
N ALA A 19 3.54 -7.99 -6.80
CA ALA A 19 3.55 -8.86 -7.98
C ALA A 19 2.13 -9.29 -8.38
N GLN A 20 1.76 -8.98 -9.63
CA GLN A 20 0.42 -9.22 -10.16
C GLN A 20 0.30 -10.53 -10.95
N THR A 21 1.43 -11.14 -11.33
CA THR A 21 1.44 -12.38 -12.12
C THR A 21 2.10 -13.53 -11.35
N PRO A 22 1.70 -14.79 -11.61
CA PRO A 22 2.39 -15.94 -11.03
C PRO A 22 3.89 -15.98 -11.36
N ALA A 23 4.29 -15.50 -12.55
CA ALA A 23 5.69 -15.42 -12.95
C ALA A 23 6.48 -14.45 -12.07
N ASP A 24 5.98 -13.20 -11.91
CA ASP A 24 6.61 -12.20 -11.05
C ASP A 24 6.67 -12.67 -9.59
N GLN A 25 5.61 -13.36 -9.13
CA GLN A 25 5.55 -13.94 -7.79
C GLN A 25 6.62 -15.02 -7.59
N ILE A 26 6.84 -15.89 -8.58
CA ILE A 26 7.87 -16.93 -8.54
C ILE A 26 9.25 -16.28 -8.40
N ASP A 27 9.55 -15.27 -9.21
CA ASP A 27 10.85 -14.58 -9.20
C ASP A 27 11.11 -13.93 -7.83
N CYS A 28 10.10 -13.25 -7.28
CA CYS A 28 10.22 -12.63 -5.97
C CYS A 28 10.39 -13.68 -4.85
N LEU A 29 9.63 -14.77 -4.88
CA LEU A 29 9.73 -15.85 -3.89
C LEU A 29 11.10 -16.54 -3.93
N GLN A 30 11.66 -16.76 -5.12
CA GLN A 30 13.01 -17.29 -5.28
C GLN A 30 14.06 -16.34 -4.67
N ARG A 31 13.94 -15.04 -4.96
CA ARG A 31 14.82 -14.01 -4.38
C ARG A 31 14.71 -13.96 -2.86
N MET A 32 13.51 -14.01 -2.31
CA MET A 32 13.29 -14.06 -0.86
C MET A 32 13.91 -15.30 -0.22
N LEU A 33 13.80 -16.48 -0.85
CA LEU A 33 14.44 -17.72 -0.40
C LEU A 33 15.98 -17.68 -0.46
N GLN A 34 16.56 -16.84 -1.33
CA GLN A 34 18.00 -16.61 -1.37
C GLN A 34 18.47 -15.66 -0.26
N LEU A 35 17.69 -14.61 0.01
CA LEU A 35 18.04 -13.55 0.97
C LEU A 35 17.74 -13.90 2.43
N ILE A 36 16.83 -14.84 2.68
CA ILE A 36 16.44 -15.23 4.03
C ILE A 36 17.62 -15.86 4.81
N PRO A 37 17.88 -15.43 6.06
CA PRO A 37 18.88 -16.09 6.91
C PRO A 37 18.57 -17.57 7.09
N LYS A 38 19.58 -18.45 7.08
CA LYS A 38 19.39 -19.91 7.22
C LYS A 38 19.73 -20.38 8.62
N HIS A 39 18.83 -20.17 9.57
CA HIS A 39 18.97 -20.61 10.96
C HIS A 39 17.61 -21.02 11.55
N LYS A 40 17.59 -21.66 12.73
CA LYS A 40 16.37 -22.19 13.36
C LYS A 40 15.20 -21.18 13.45
N GLY A 41 15.51 -19.90 13.67
CA GLY A 41 14.50 -18.83 13.72
C GLY A 41 13.74 -18.53 12.42
N THR A 42 14.17 -19.02 11.26
CA THR A 42 13.52 -18.78 9.95
C THR A 42 12.98 -20.03 9.29
N GLU A 43 13.08 -21.21 9.92
CA GLU A 43 12.65 -22.49 9.33
C GLU A 43 11.16 -22.48 8.92
N ARG A 44 10.30 -21.91 9.79
CA ARG A 44 8.85 -21.78 9.51
C ARG A 44 8.58 -20.86 8.32
N LEU A 45 9.28 -19.73 8.23
CA LEU A 45 9.16 -18.80 7.11
C LEU A 45 9.66 -19.45 5.82
N GLN A 46 10.80 -20.15 5.83
CA GLN A 46 11.30 -20.89 4.68
C GLN A 46 10.29 -21.93 4.18
N ALA A 47 9.66 -22.68 5.08
CA ALA A 47 8.63 -23.64 4.74
C ALA A 47 7.40 -22.96 4.08
N SER A 48 6.95 -21.83 4.64
CA SER A 48 5.87 -21.02 4.07
C SER A 48 6.22 -20.52 2.66
N LEU A 49 7.41 -19.95 2.45
CA LEU A 49 7.86 -19.45 1.14
C LEU A 49 7.95 -20.58 0.10
N LYS A 50 8.46 -21.76 0.47
CA LYS A 50 8.49 -22.93 -0.43
C LYS A 50 7.10 -23.41 -0.81
N THR A 51 6.15 -23.33 0.12
CA THR A 51 4.75 -23.72 -0.12
C THR A 51 4.11 -22.76 -1.12
N ARG A 52 4.24 -21.45 -0.90
CA ARG A 52 3.78 -20.41 -1.84
C ARG A 52 4.42 -20.54 -3.22
N LEU A 53 5.72 -20.86 -3.27
CA LEU A 53 6.43 -21.07 -4.53
C LEU A 53 5.84 -22.25 -5.30
N LYS A 54 5.52 -23.34 -4.62
CA LYS A 54 4.85 -24.50 -5.23
C LYS A 54 3.47 -24.13 -5.78
N GLU A 55 2.67 -23.39 -5.01
CA GLU A 55 1.35 -22.90 -5.43
C GLU A 55 1.42 -21.98 -6.65
N ALA A 56 2.36 -21.02 -6.67
CA ALA A 56 2.55 -20.10 -7.78
C ALA A 56 2.98 -20.83 -9.07
N ASN A 57 3.87 -21.83 -8.97
CA ASN A 57 4.25 -22.68 -10.10
C ASN A 57 3.05 -23.47 -10.66
N GLN A 58 2.20 -24.00 -9.79
CA GLN A 58 0.98 -24.69 -10.21
C GLN A 58 0.03 -23.73 -10.95
N GLN A 59 -0.17 -22.52 -10.44
CA GLN A 59 -1.00 -21.51 -11.09
C GLN A 59 -0.44 -21.11 -12.46
N LEU A 60 0.87 -20.93 -12.58
CA LEU A 60 1.52 -20.62 -13.86
C LEU A 60 1.29 -21.74 -14.88
N SER A 61 1.47 -23.00 -14.47
CA SER A 61 1.25 -24.16 -15.34
C SER A 61 -0.22 -24.30 -15.79
N ALA A 62 -1.17 -24.05 -14.89
CA ALA A 62 -2.60 -24.08 -15.20
C ALA A 62 -3.00 -22.94 -16.16
N ALA A 63 -2.41 -21.76 -16.00
CA ALA A 63 -2.65 -20.61 -16.88
C ALA A 63 -2.12 -20.84 -18.30
N ILE A 64 -1.01 -21.56 -18.47
CA ILE A 64 -0.47 -21.95 -19.79
C ILE A 64 -1.40 -22.94 -20.50
N ASN A 65 -1.98 -23.88 -19.76
CA ASN A 65 -2.82 -24.95 -20.31
C ASN A 65 -4.27 -24.53 -20.62
N THR A 66 -4.74 -23.43 -20.03
CA THR A 66 -6.12 -22.96 -20.21
C THR A 66 -6.11 -21.68 -21.06
N ARG A 67 -6.70 -21.70 -22.26
CA ARG A 67 -6.95 -20.47 -23.06
C ARG A 67 -7.96 -19.57 -22.33
N SER A 68 -7.43 -18.76 -21.40
CA SER A 68 -7.96 -17.53 -20.80
C SER A 68 -9.43 -17.52 -20.37
N THR A 69 -9.71 -17.82 -19.10
CA THR A 69 -10.66 -16.99 -18.34
C THR A 69 -9.92 -15.73 -17.91
N SER A 70 -10.35 -14.57 -18.41
CA SER A 70 -9.77 -13.28 -18.09
C SER A 70 -9.86 -13.01 -16.59
N GLN A 71 -8.77 -13.24 -15.86
CA GLN A 71 -8.66 -12.76 -14.48
C GLN A 71 -8.73 -11.24 -14.51
N PHE A 72 -9.70 -10.67 -13.79
CA PHE A 72 -9.81 -9.23 -13.60
C PHE A 72 -8.46 -8.67 -13.11
N ARG A 73 -7.85 -7.76 -13.88
CA ARG A 73 -6.58 -7.11 -13.53
C ARG A 73 -6.77 -5.60 -13.63
N LEU A 74 -6.62 -4.93 -12.49
CA LEU A 74 -6.51 -3.48 -12.44
C LEU A 74 -5.02 -3.10 -12.47
N PRO A 75 -4.52 -2.41 -13.51
CA PRO A 75 -3.13 -1.95 -13.59
C PRO A 75 -2.78 -0.98 -12.46
N ARG A 76 -1.59 -1.13 -11.89
CA ARG A 76 -1.07 -0.22 -10.84
C ARG A 76 -0.70 1.12 -11.47
N GLN A 77 -1.00 2.21 -10.78
CA GLN A 77 -0.73 3.57 -11.23
C GLN A 77 -0.24 4.43 -10.06
N GLY A 78 0.54 5.46 -10.36
CA GLY A 78 1.09 6.37 -9.37
C GLY A 78 2.10 5.71 -8.41
N ALA A 79 2.36 6.39 -7.30
CA ALA A 79 3.31 5.98 -6.27
C ALA A 79 2.83 4.77 -5.44
N GLY A 80 1.53 4.47 -5.49
CA GLY A 80 0.97 3.30 -4.83
C GLY A 80 -0.55 3.21 -4.96
N ARG A 81 -1.10 2.14 -4.39
CA ARG A 81 -2.51 1.78 -4.46
C ARG A 81 -3.08 1.60 -3.07
N ILE A 82 -4.17 2.32 -2.80
CA ILE A 82 -4.99 2.15 -1.61
C ILE A 82 -6.36 1.62 -2.02
N VAL A 83 -6.82 0.57 -1.35
CA VAL A 83 -8.12 -0.07 -1.65
C VAL A 83 -9.12 0.30 -0.55
N ILE A 84 -10.30 0.79 -0.96
CA ILE A 84 -11.39 1.13 -0.06
C ILE A 84 -12.31 -0.08 0.05
N VAL A 85 -12.51 -0.60 1.26
CA VAL A 85 -13.39 -1.75 1.55
C VAL A 85 -14.36 -1.40 2.66
N GLY A 86 -15.49 -2.10 2.71
CA GLY A 86 -16.45 -1.94 3.79
C GLY A 86 -17.85 -2.45 3.44
N PRO A 87 -18.78 -2.42 4.41
CA PRO A 87 -20.14 -2.89 4.24
C PRO A 87 -20.92 -2.14 3.14
N PRO A 88 -22.11 -2.62 2.74
CA PRO A 88 -23.01 -1.87 1.88
C PRO A 88 -23.30 -0.48 2.45
N ASN A 89 -23.47 0.51 1.57
CA ASN A 89 -23.83 1.89 1.93
C ASN A 89 -22.88 2.62 2.89
N SER A 90 -21.68 2.10 3.18
CA SER A 90 -20.72 2.70 4.11
C SER A 90 -20.03 3.99 3.63
N GLY A 91 -20.40 4.54 2.47
CA GLY A 91 -19.81 5.79 1.94
C GLY A 91 -18.56 5.64 1.06
N LYS A 92 -18.23 4.42 0.57
CA LYS A 92 -16.99 4.15 -0.21
C LYS A 92 -16.84 5.05 -1.45
N SER A 93 -17.85 5.09 -2.30
CA SER A 93 -17.83 5.92 -3.50
C SER A 93 -17.83 7.41 -3.21
N GLN A 94 -18.45 7.82 -2.11
CA GLN A 94 -18.44 9.22 -1.67
C GLN A 94 -17.03 9.62 -1.22
N LEU A 95 -16.37 8.78 -0.43
CA LEU A 95 -14.98 8.98 -0.03
C LEU A 95 -14.06 9.10 -1.25
N LEU A 96 -14.16 8.19 -2.21
CA LEU A 96 -13.36 8.26 -3.45
C LEU A 96 -13.56 9.61 -4.15
N ARG A 97 -14.81 10.04 -4.34
CA ARG A 97 -15.14 11.30 -5.03
C ARG A 97 -14.65 12.54 -4.28
N SER A 98 -14.69 12.54 -2.94
CA SER A 98 -14.21 13.66 -2.14
C SER A 98 -12.68 13.75 -2.13
N MET A 99 -11.99 12.61 -2.17
CA MET A 99 -10.53 12.55 -2.13
C MET A 99 -9.89 12.75 -3.52
N THR A 100 -10.60 12.39 -4.58
CA THR A 100 -10.07 12.49 -5.95
C THR A 100 -10.67 13.72 -6.63
N ARG A 101 -9.82 14.57 -7.23
CA ARG A 101 -10.31 15.64 -8.10
C ARG A 101 -10.86 14.96 -9.36
N ALA A 102 -12.12 14.59 -9.33
CA ALA A 102 -12.75 13.83 -10.40
C ALA A 102 -12.87 14.68 -11.68
N THR A 103 -11.83 14.68 -12.50
CA THR A 103 -12.04 14.39 -13.92
C THR A 103 -11.70 12.91 -14.06
N PRO A 104 -12.69 12.01 -13.98
CA PRO A 104 -12.46 10.62 -14.37
C PRO A 104 -11.88 10.69 -15.78
N GLU A 105 -10.68 10.16 -16.01
CA GLU A 105 -10.40 9.69 -17.36
C GLU A 105 -11.50 8.69 -17.63
N VAL A 106 -12.37 9.04 -18.58
CA VAL A 106 -13.53 8.25 -18.96
C VAL A 106 -12.98 6.95 -19.52
N SER A 107 -12.79 5.97 -18.64
CA SER A 107 -12.70 4.58 -19.04
C SER A 107 -14.00 4.27 -19.75
N PRO A 108 -13.99 3.65 -20.94
CA PRO A 108 -15.13 3.56 -21.85
C PRO A 108 -16.31 2.70 -21.34
N TRP A 109 -16.36 2.38 -20.05
CA TRP A 109 -17.27 1.42 -19.46
C TRP A 109 -18.34 2.15 -18.62
N PRO A 110 -19.55 2.33 -19.15
CA PRO A 110 -20.64 2.92 -18.40
C PRO A 110 -21.25 1.88 -17.45
N PHE A 111 -21.65 2.32 -16.25
CA PHE A 111 -22.44 1.58 -15.25
C PHE A 111 -21.78 0.37 -14.56
N THR A 112 -21.01 0.54 -13.48
CA THR A 112 -20.54 -0.64 -12.72
C THR A 112 -20.42 -0.44 -11.20
N THR A 113 -21.43 -0.84 -10.43
CA THR A 113 -21.25 -1.27 -9.01
C THR A 113 -20.75 -2.72 -8.90
N ARG A 114 -20.33 -3.32 -10.02
CA ARG A 114 -19.85 -4.71 -10.10
C ARG A 114 -18.34 -4.84 -10.34
N GLU A 115 -17.65 -3.74 -10.64
CA GLU A 115 -16.21 -3.68 -10.87
C GLU A 115 -15.60 -2.53 -10.07
N PRO A 116 -14.34 -2.66 -9.60
CA PRO A 116 -13.73 -1.63 -8.77
C PRO A 116 -13.41 -0.38 -9.59
N SER A 117 -13.67 0.79 -9.00
CA SER A 117 -13.52 2.09 -9.66
C SER A 117 -12.23 2.78 -9.18
N PRO A 118 -11.22 2.97 -10.05
CA PRO A 118 -10.01 3.71 -9.69
C PRO A 118 -10.25 5.23 -9.73
N GLY A 119 -9.55 5.96 -8.88
CA GLY A 119 -9.43 7.42 -8.92
C GLY A 119 -8.07 7.87 -8.40
N MET A 120 -7.56 9.00 -8.93
CA MET A 120 -6.23 9.49 -8.59
C MET A 120 -6.32 10.59 -7.52
N LEU A 121 -5.71 10.32 -6.37
CA LEU A 121 -5.47 11.30 -5.31
C LEU A 121 -4.13 11.98 -5.58
N SER A 122 -4.14 13.30 -5.72
CA SER A 122 -2.92 14.10 -5.71
C SER A 122 -2.62 14.51 -4.27
N CYS A 123 -1.52 14.01 -3.70
CA CYS A 123 -1.07 14.39 -2.37
C CYS A 123 0.44 14.56 -2.34
N PHE A 124 0.94 15.58 -1.64
CA PHE A 124 2.37 15.74 -1.36
C PHE A 124 3.31 15.71 -2.59
N GLY A 125 2.80 16.07 -3.78
CA GLY A 125 3.52 16.06 -5.06
C GLY A 125 3.46 14.71 -5.81
N ILE A 126 2.74 13.72 -5.28
CA ILE A 126 2.62 12.38 -5.88
C ILE A 126 1.17 12.06 -6.24
N GLN A 127 1.00 11.14 -7.18
CA GLN A 127 -0.30 10.56 -7.51
C GLN A 127 -0.46 9.20 -6.82
N VAL A 128 -1.59 8.99 -6.15
CA VAL A 128 -1.92 7.73 -5.46
C VAL A 128 -3.22 7.17 -6.04
N GLN A 129 -3.20 5.92 -6.45
CA GLN A 129 -4.39 5.24 -6.97
C GLN A 129 -5.29 4.80 -5.81
N LEU A 130 -6.41 5.48 -5.62
CA LEU A 130 -7.49 5.02 -4.75
C LEU A 130 -8.41 4.10 -5.55
N VAL A 131 -8.87 3.00 -4.95
CA VAL A 131 -9.74 2.03 -5.61
C VAL A 131 -10.98 1.79 -4.76
N ASP A 132 -12.12 2.29 -5.22
CA ASP A 132 -13.42 1.96 -4.66
C ASP A 132 -13.82 0.55 -5.09
N THR A 133 -14.39 -0.23 -4.17
CA THR A 133 -14.73 -1.63 -4.40
C THR A 133 -16.20 -1.91 -4.09
N PRO A 134 -16.79 -2.92 -4.73
CA PRO A 134 -18.09 -3.42 -4.33
C PRO A 134 -18.13 -3.76 -2.83
N PRO A 135 -19.30 -3.65 -2.19
CA PRO A 135 -19.46 -4.00 -0.79
C PRO A 135 -18.95 -5.42 -0.48
N VAL A 136 -18.33 -5.57 0.68
CA VAL A 136 -18.00 -6.89 1.22
C VAL A 136 -19.16 -7.32 2.12
N CYS A 137 -19.79 -8.43 1.76
CA CYS A 137 -20.85 -9.06 2.56
C CYS A 137 -20.34 -10.40 3.11
N PRO A 138 -20.85 -10.86 4.26
CA PRO A 138 -20.51 -12.17 4.82
C PRO A 138 -20.74 -13.30 3.81
N GLY A 139 -19.77 -14.20 3.68
CA GLY A 139 -19.75 -15.31 2.73
C GLY A 139 -19.53 -14.92 1.25
N GLN A 140 -19.45 -13.62 0.93
CA GLN A 140 -19.45 -13.11 -0.45
C GLN A 140 -18.19 -12.30 -0.81
N LEU A 141 -17.01 -12.69 -0.30
CA LEU A 141 -15.76 -12.07 -0.75
C LEU A 141 -15.27 -12.69 -2.07
N ALA A 142 -15.32 -11.91 -3.13
CA ALA A 142 -14.87 -12.34 -4.45
C ALA A 142 -13.33 -12.58 -4.49
N PRO A 143 -12.84 -13.63 -5.18
CA PRO A 143 -11.41 -13.91 -5.26
C PRO A 143 -10.57 -12.78 -5.83
N TRP A 144 -11.11 -12.03 -6.81
CA TRP A 144 -10.43 -10.88 -7.40
C TRP A 144 -10.25 -9.73 -6.40
N LEU A 145 -11.23 -9.51 -5.50
CA LEU A 145 -11.17 -8.48 -4.47
C LEU A 145 -10.16 -8.84 -3.40
N LEU A 146 -10.12 -10.12 -2.99
CA LEU A 146 -9.07 -10.62 -2.10
C LEU A 146 -7.67 -10.36 -2.69
N ASN A 147 -7.46 -10.66 -3.98
CA ASN A 147 -6.18 -10.43 -4.63
C ASN A 147 -5.86 -8.94 -4.79
N LEU A 148 -6.87 -8.10 -5.06
CA LEU A 148 -6.72 -6.66 -5.11
C LEU A 148 -6.25 -6.09 -3.76
N VAL A 149 -6.84 -6.54 -2.65
CA VAL A 149 -6.44 -6.15 -1.29
C VAL A 149 -5.05 -6.67 -0.94
N ARG A 150 -4.74 -7.93 -1.26
CA ARG A 150 -3.41 -8.52 -0.96
C ARG A 150 -2.26 -7.83 -1.69
N THR A 151 -2.54 -7.21 -2.82
CA THR A 151 -1.55 -6.49 -3.63
C THR A 151 -1.55 -4.98 -3.39
N ALA A 152 -2.44 -4.46 -2.54
CA ALA A 152 -2.50 -3.04 -2.19
C ALA A 152 -1.34 -2.65 -1.27
N ASP A 153 -0.97 -1.38 -1.28
CA ASP A 153 -0.02 -0.82 -0.30
C ASP A 153 -0.74 -0.56 1.03
N GLY A 154 -2.02 -0.24 0.98
CA GLY A 154 -2.86 -0.15 2.17
C GLY A 154 -4.36 -0.23 1.88
N VAL A 155 -5.14 -0.29 2.96
CA VAL A 155 -6.60 -0.42 2.95
C VAL A 155 -7.25 0.68 3.77
N LEU A 156 -8.33 1.25 3.26
CA LEU A 156 -9.26 2.08 4.04
C LEU A 156 -10.51 1.24 4.31
N LEU A 157 -10.70 0.86 5.57
CA LEU A 157 -11.87 0.12 6.04
C LEU A 157 -12.94 1.11 6.49
N LEU A 158 -14.11 1.11 5.85
CA LEU A 158 -15.15 2.06 6.18
C LEU A 158 -16.03 1.61 7.32
N LEU A 159 -16.21 2.51 8.29
CA LEU A 159 -17.19 2.44 9.36
C LEU A 159 -18.26 3.52 9.12
N ASP A 160 -19.52 3.15 9.21
CA ASP A 160 -20.65 4.08 9.06
C ASP A 160 -21.07 4.64 10.42
N GLY A 161 -20.83 5.93 10.65
CA GLY A 161 -21.16 6.62 11.88
C GLY A 161 -22.66 6.81 12.11
N SER A 162 -23.52 6.64 11.10
CA SER A 162 -24.97 6.86 11.22
C SER A 162 -25.79 5.57 11.30
N ASN A 163 -25.16 4.41 11.39
CA ASN A 163 -25.83 3.11 11.35
C ASN A 163 -25.46 2.28 12.59
N ASP A 164 -26.45 1.92 13.39
CA ASP A 164 -26.28 1.15 14.63
C ASP A 164 -25.60 -0.21 14.42
N ASP A 165 -25.84 -0.85 13.29
CA ASP A 165 -25.25 -2.15 12.95
C ASP A 165 -23.82 -2.01 12.40
N ALA A 166 -23.32 -0.79 12.18
CA ALA A 166 -22.06 -0.56 11.50
C ALA A 166 -20.84 -1.22 12.17
N PRO A 167 -20.69 -1.23 13.51
CA PRO A 167 -19.59 -1.92 14.17
C PRO A 167 -19.56 -3.41 13.79
N GLU A 168 -20.69 -4.11 13.93
CA GLU A 168 -20.81 -5.53 13.63
C GLU A 168 -20.59 -5.83 12.14
N GLN A 169 -21.20 -5.03 11.26
CA GLN A 169 -21.05 -5.19 9.81
C GLN A 169 -19.60 -4.97 9.37
N THR A 170 -18.91 -3.98 9.94
CA THR A 170 -17.51 -3.68 9.62
C THR A 170 -16.58 -4.79 10.11
N LEU A 171 -16.84 -5.36 11.29
CA LEU A 171 -16.11 -6.53 11.80
C LEU A 171 -16.35 -7.79 10.97
N ALA A 172 -17.55 -7.95 10.41
CA ALA A 172 -17.82 -9.05 9.50
C ALA A 172 -16.97 -8.93 8.22
N VAL A 173 -16.76 -7.72 7.70
CA VAL A 173 -15.81 -7.47 6.58
C VAL A 173 -14.39 -7.87 6.96
N VAL A 174 -13.93 -7.49 8.15
CA VAL A 174 -12.61 -7.88 8.67
C VAL A 174 -12.48 -9.40 8.74
N SER A 175 -13.50 -10.08 9.28
CA SER A 175 -13.55 -11.53 9.42
C SER A 175 -13.47 -12.27 8.08
N GLU A 176 -14.09 -11.73 7.01
CA GLU A 176 -14.01 -12.31 5.67
C GLU A 176 -12.56 -12.37 5.15
N PHE A 177 -11.76 -11.33 5.36
CA PHE A 177 -10.36 -11.35 4.94
C PHE A 177 -9.53 -12.35 5.76
N GLU A 178 -9.80 -12.45 7.06
CA GLU A 178 -9.04 -13.28 7.98
C GLU A 178 -9.24 -14.77 7.78
N GLN A 179 -10.48 -15.18 7.53
CA GLN A 179 -10.79 -16.56 7.15
C GLN A 179 -10.00 -16.99 5.90
N ARG A 180 -9.56 -16.03 5.09
CA ARG A 180 -8.74 -16.24 3.88
C ARG A 180 -7.28 -15.85 4.10
N LYS A 181 -6.78 -15.86 5.34
CA LYS A 181 -5.37 -15.60 5.71
C LYS A 181 -4.87 -14.21 5.27
N THR A 182 -5.75 -13.22 5.23
CA THR A 182 -5.40 -11.82 4.99
C THR A 182 -5.83 -11.01 6.21
N ARG A 183 -4.89 -10.38 6.90
CA ARG A 183 -5.13 -9.59 8.12
C ARG A 183 -4.97 -8.11 7.81
N LEU A 184 -5.95 -7.31 8.18
CA LEU A 184 -5.84 -5.85 8.16
C LEU A 184 -5.17 -5.39 9.46
N SER A 185 -4.01 -4.75 9.36
CA SER A 185 -3.13 -4.42 10.48
C SER A 185 -2.46 -3.05 10.31
N THR A 186 -1.75 -2.57 11.33
CA THR A 186 -0.92 -1.35 11.21
C THR A 186 0.42 -1.59 10.51
N VAL A 187 0.83 -2.86 10.44
CA VAL A 187 2.08 -3.29 9.81
C VAL A 187 1.82 -4.04 8.52
N SER A 188 2.89 -4.24 7.77
CA SER A 188 2.91 -4.81 6.44
C SER A 188 3.84 -6.02 6.43
N GLY A 189 3.47 -7.11 5.75
CA GLY A 189 4.34 -8.28 5.59
C GLY A 189 3.66 -9.58 5.98
N PHE A 190 4.42 -10.58 6.45
CA PHE A 190 3.85 -11.81 7.00
C PHE A 190 3.76 -11.75 8.52
N ASP A 191 2.71 -12.37 9.04
CA ASP A 191 2.54 -12.55 10.47
C ASP A 191 3.68 -13.43 11.05
N GLU A 192 4.30 -12.98 12.14
CA GLU A 192 5.48 -13.65 12.72
C GLU A 192 5.13 -15.01 13.35
N ASP A 193 3.90 -15.16 13.86
CA ASP A 193 3.43 -16.41 14.44
C ASP A 193 2.92 -17.38 13.37
N SER A 194 2.34 -16.83 12.29
CA SER A 194 1.81 -17.58 11.17
C SER A 194 2.17 -16.96 9.83
N PHE A 195 3.35 -17.32 9.28
CA PHE A 195 3.83 -16.83 7.98
C PHE A 195 2.92 -17.18 6.76
N ALA A 196 1.83 -17.91 6.97
CA ALA A 196 0.77 -18.12 5.98
C ALA A 196 -0.19 -16.92 5.90
N VAL A 197 -0.31 -16.14 6.97
CA VAL A 197 -1.14 -14.94 7.07
C VAL A 197 -0.38 -13.75 6.52
N LEU A 198 -0.99 -13.05 5.57
CA LEU A 198 -0.49 -11.81 5.00
C LEU A 198 -1.12 -10.62 5.73
N GLN A 199 -0.29 -9.73 6.23
CA GLN A 199 -0.65 -8.48 6.89
C GLN A 199 -0.62 -7.32 5.89
N ILE A 200 -1.75 -6.61 5.79
CA ILE A 200 -1.93 -5.45 4.93
C ILE A 200 -2.16 -4.21 5.81
N PRO A 201 -1.35 -3.15 5.65
CA PRO A 201 -1.54 -1.88 6.34
C PRO A 201 -2.97 -1.36 6.12
N ALA A 202 -3.63 -0.96 7.20
CA ALA A 202 -5.00 -0.49 7.14
C ALA A 202 -5.25 0.66 8.11
N ALA A 203 -6.19 1.52 7.73
CA ALA A 203 -6.80 2.52 8.59
C ALA A 203 -8.33 2.40 8.50
N VAL A 204 -9.01 2.73 9.58
CA VAL A 204 -10.46 2.81 9.62
C VAL A 204 -10.86 4.23 9.30
N VAL A 205 -11.82 4.40 8.39
CA VAL A 205 -12.38 5.70 8.05
C VAL A 205 -13.85 5.69 8.40
N MET A 206 -14.20 6.49 9.40
CA MET A 206 -15.55 6.67 9.87
C MET A 206 -16.24 7.77 9.06
N THR A 207 -17.22 7.37 8.27
CA THR A 207 -18.07 8.29 7.48
C THR A 207 -19.27 8.74 8.32
N ARG A 208 -19.93 9.87 7.96
CA ARG A 208 -21.13 10.35 8.69
C ARG A 208 -20.87 10.50 10.19
N CYS A 209 -19.71 11.06 10.52
CA CYS A 209 -19.22 11.15 11.88
C CYS A 209 -19.89 12.26 12.71
N ASP A 210 -20.75 13.07 12.10
CA ASP A 210 -21.63 14.04 12.77
C ASP A 210 -22.96 13.43 13.25
N ALA A 211 -23.25 12.19 12.86
CA ALA A 211 -24.48 11.52 13.24
C ALA A 211 -24.60 11.35 14.78
N PRO A 212 -25.83 11.37 15.33
CA PRO A 212 -26.04 11.09 16.75
C PRO A 212 -25.42 9.74 17.14
N ASP A 213 -24.72 9.68 18.27
CA ASP A 213 -24.05 8.49 18.81
C ASP A 213 -22.90 7.93 17.94
N ALA A 214 -22.42 8.68 16.95
CA ALA A 214 -21.26 8.34 16.14
C ALA A 214 -20.05 7.93 17.00
N THR A 215 -19.73 8.71 18.03
CA THR A 215 -18.62 8.43 18.97
C THR A 215 -18.79 7.08 19.67
N LEU A 216 -20.00 6.75 20.12
CA LEU A 216 -20.29 5.47 20.78
C LEU A 216 -20.06 4.29 19.82
N ARG A 217 -20.52 4.40 18.56
CA ARG A 217 -20.30 3.34 17.56
C ARG A 217 -18.81 3.12 17.26
N ARG A 218 -18.02 4.19 17.26
CA ARG A 218 -16.55 4.11 17.14
C ARG A 218 -15.92 3.37 18.32
N GLU A 219 -16.36 3.66 19.54
CA GLU A 219 -15.88 2.98 20.76
C GLU A 219 -16.21 1.49 20.71
N ILE A 220 -17.46 1.13 20.43
CA ILE A 220 -17.91 -0.26 20.29
C ILE A 220 -17.06 -1.01 19.25
N PHE A 221 -16.84 -0.41 18.08
CA PHE A 221 -16.00 -1.01 17.06
C PHE A 221 -14.55 -1.21 17.55
N SER A 222 -13.98 -0.21 18.22
CA SER A 222 -12.58 -0.24 18.68
C SER A 222 -12.36 -1.31 19.76
N GLU A 223 -13.31 -1.45 20.69
CA GLU A 223 -13.27 -2.50 21.73
C GLU A 223 -13.42 -3.90 21.14
N THR A 224 -14.30 -4.06 20.14
CA THR A 224 -14.63 -5.38 19.58
C THR A 224 -13.62 -5.83 18.52
N ALA A 225 -12.99 -4.91 17.79
CA ALA A 225 -12.03 -5.24 16.74
C ALA A 225 -10.72 -5.83 17.28
N ASP A 226 -10.43 -5.65 18.58
CA ASP A 226 -9.18 -6.04 19.26
C ASP A 226 -7.93 -5.66 18.44
N ARG A 227 -7.97 -4.48 17.81
CA ARG A 227 -6.94 -4.00 16.90
C ARG A 227 -6.72 -2.53 17.06
N ASN A 228 -5.44 -2.17 17.16
CA ASN A 228 -5.02 -0.79 17.23
C ASN A 228 -4.96 -0.14 15.83
N LEU A 229 -6.01 -0.31 15.03
CA LEU A 229 -6.12 0.38 13.74
C LEU A 229 -6.44 1.87 14.00
N PRO A 230 -5.76 2.81 13.32
CA PRO A 230 -6.11 4.21 13.45
C PRO A 230 -7.52 4.45 12.90
N VAL A 231 -8.37 5.12 13.68
CA VAL A 231 -9.72 5.52 13.27
C VAL A 231 -9.72 7.01 12.95
N LEU A 232 -10.00 7.33 11.70
CA LEU A 232 -10.08 8.67 11.16
C LEU A 232 -11.52 9.04 10.89
N GLU A 233 -11.86 10.30 11.11
CA GLU A 233 -13.16 10.85 10.75
C GLU A 233 -13.13 11.39 9.32
N PHE A 234 -14.21 11.15 8.59
CA PHE A 234 -14.44 11.69 7.26
C PHE A 234 -15.88 12.18 7.14
N GLU A 235 -16.02 13.42 6.70
CA GLU A 235 -17.32 13.97 6.35
C GLU A 235 -17.19 14.80 5.08
N ALA A 236 -18.06 14.52 4.10
CA ALA A 236 -17.90 15.07 2.76
C ALA A 236 -18.10 16.58 2.69
N ASN A 237 -18.89 17.14 3.61
CA ASN A 237 -19.13 18.58 3.72
C ASN A 237 -18.14 19.28 4.68
N ARG A 238 -17.19 18.57 5.28
CA ARG A 238 -16.18 19.09 6.22
C ARG A 238 -14.77 18.93 5.66
N PRO A 239 -14.25 19.93 4.92
CA PRO A 239 -12.95 19.84 4.26
C PRO A 239 -11.78 19.62 5.23
N GLU A 240 -11.93 20.00 6.50
CA GLU A 240 -10.95 19.77 7.58
C GLU A 240 -10.69 18.29 7.87
N THR A 241 -11.58 17.38 7.43
CA THR A 241 -11.40 15.93 7.59
C THR A 241 -10.47 15.33 6.53
N LEU A 242 -10.22 16.03 5.42
CA LEU A 242 -9.41 15.52 4.31
C LEU A 242 -7.90 15.50 4.59
N PRO A 243 -7.27 16.52 5.22
CA PRO A 243 -5.82 16.51 5.46
C PRO A 243 -5.35 15.34 6.34
N PRO A 244 -5.96 15.03 7.51
CA PRO A 244 -5.55 13.88 8.31
C PRO A 244 -5.64 12.55 7.55
N LEU A 245 -6.68 12.39 6.72
CA LEU A 245 -6.84 11.22 5.88
C LEU A 245 -5.78 11.14 4.78
N THR A 246 -5.46 12.26 4.15
CA THR A 246 -4.40 12.36 3.14
C THR A 246 -3.03 12.01 3.72
N HIS A 247 -2.71 12.51 4.92
CA HIS A 247 -1.48 12.16 5.64
C HIS A 247 -1.42 10.67 5.98
N THR A 248 -2.53 10.09 6.45
CA THR A 248 -2.57 8.66 6.78
C THR A 248 -2.41 7.79 5.53
N ILE A 249 -3.06 8.16 4.42
CA ILE A 249 -2.89 7.47 3.13
C ILE A 249 -1.42 7.49 2.70
N PHE A 250 -0.74 8.64 2.79
CA PHE A 250 0.69 8.72 2.49
C PHE A 250 1.51 7.80 3.39
N GLY A 251 1.22 7.77 4.69
CA GLY A 251 1.88 6.86 5.64
C GLY A 251 1.69 5.38 5.32
N LEU A 252 0.50 4.98 4.85
CA LEU A 252 0.21 3.59 4.44
C LEU A 252 1.07 3.14 3.25
N LEU A 253 1.56 4.06 2.41
CA LEU A 253 2.38 3.72 1.24
C LEU A 253 3.77 3.23 1.61
N ASP A 254 4.27 3.58 2.80
CA ASP A 254 5.61 3.19 3.29
C ASP A 254 6.73 3.58 2.31
N ILE A 255 6.63 4.80 1.78
CA ILE A 255 7.56 5.43 0.83
C ILE A 255 8.10 6.75 1.35
N ILE A 256 9.22 7.18 0.76
CA ILE A 256 9.77 8.52 0.85
C ILE A 256 9.75 9.17 -0.52
N ARG A 257 9.69 10.50 -0.53
CA ARG A 257 9.81 11.37 -1.70
C ARG A 257 11.24 11.90 -1.75
N VAL A 258 11.85 11.79 -2.92
CA VAL A 258 13.20 12.26 -3.17
C VAL A 258 13.17 13.16 -4.38
N TYR A 259 13.72 14.36 -4.24
CA TYR A 259 13.78 15.37 -5.28
C TYR A 259 15.10 15.28 -6.01
N THR A 260 15.09 15.04 -7.31
CA THR A 260 16.33 14.88 -8.07
C THR A 260 16.78 16.18 -8.69
N ARG A 261 18.09 16.34 -8.83
CA ARG A 261 18.71 17.50 -9.48
C ARG A 261 19.88 17.07 -10.34
N ARG A 262 20.03 17.69 -11.51
CA ARG A 262 21.24 17.55 -12.33
C ARG A 262 22.33 18.51 -11.86
N PRO A 263 23.62 18.18 -12.02
CA PRO A 263 24.70 19.10 -11.69
C PRO A 263 24.55 20.44 -12.42
N GLY A 264 24.41 21.53 -11.65
CA GLY A 264 24.25 22.89 -12.17
C GLY A 264 22.80 23.39 -12.27
N ASP A 265 21.80 22.51 -12.21
CA ASP A 265 20.39 22.88 -12.34
C ASP A 265 19.72 23.17 -10.99
N ALA A 266 18.55 23.82 -11.02
CA ALA A 266 17.66 23.89 -9.86
C ALA A 266 16.99 22.52 -9.62
N PRO A 267 16.70 22.12 -8.37
CA PRO A 267 16.01 20.87 -8.11
C PRO A 267 14.57 20.92 -8.64
N ASP A 268 14.11 19.82 -9.23
CA ASP A 268 12.70 19.68 -9.56
C ASP A 268 11.93 19.33 -8.29
N LEU A 269 11.10 20.27 -7.82
CA LEU A 269 10.28 20.11 -6.62
C LEU A 269 8.82 19.74 -6.93
N ALA A 270 8.45 19.68 -8.21
CA ALA A 270 7.09 19.40 -8.65
C ALA A 270 6.83 17.90 -8.82
N ASP A 271 7.84 17.15 -9.27
CA ASP A 271 7.73 15.71 -9.55
C ASP A 271 8.76 14.89 -8.74
N PRO A 272 8.50 14.63 -7.44
CA PRO A 272 9.38 13.80 -6.63
C PRO A 272 9.39 12.35 -7.11
N VAL A 273 10.58 11.76 -7.09
CA VAL A 273 10.73 10.31 -7.23
C VAL A 273 10.33 9.65 -5.92
N THR A 274 9.61 8.53 -5.99
CA THR A 274 9.22 7.78 -4.80
C THR A 274 10.00 6.48 -4.69
N ILE A 275 10.63 6.27 -3.54
CA ILE A 275 11.28 5.00 -3.20
C ILE A 275 10.80 4.55 -1.82
N PRO A 276 10.90 3.25 -1.49
CA PRO A 276 10.43 2.80 -0.19
C PRO A 276 11.23 3.36 0.99
N ILE A 277 10.60 3.44 2.17
CA ILE A 277 11.29 3.82 3.40
C ILE A 277 12.52 2.91 3.63
N GLY A 278 13.64 3.53 3.99
CA GLY A 278 14.94 2.87 4.14
C GLY A 278 15.68 2.61 2.82
N GLY A 279 15.11 3.04 1.69
CA GLY A 279 15.76 3.03 0.38
C GLY A 279 17.04 3.87 0.35
N THR A 280 17.93 3.51 -0.57
CA THR A 280 19.28 4.06 -0.67
C THR A 280 19.48 4.92 -1.92
N VAL A 281 20.61 5.61 -2.01
CA VAL A 281 21.06 6.29 -3.23
C VAL A 281 21.11 5.35 -4.43
N GLU A 282 21.54 4.10 -4.23
CA GLU A 282 21.55 3.06 -5.24
C GLU A 282 20.13 2.68 -5.69
N ASP A 283 19.18 2.58 -4.77
CA ASP A 283 17.77 2.32 -5.10
C ASP A 283 17.15 3.46 -5.91
N LEU A 284 17.46 4.72 -5.58
CA LEU A 284 17.05 5.89 -6.35
C LEU A 284 17.61 5.85 -7.76
N ALA A 285 18.91 5.57 -7.91
CA ALA A 285 19.55 5.48 -9.22
C ALA A 285 18.92 4.38 -10.09
N LEU A 286 18.62 3.22 -9.50
CA LEU A 286 17.93 2.13 -10.18
C LEU A 286 16.50 2.51 -10.61
N HIS A 287 15.78 3.25 -9.76
CA HIS A 287 14.43 3.72 -10.09
C HIS A 287 14.42 4.71 -11.25
N LEU A 288 15.45 5.55 -11.35
CA LEU A 288 15.59 6.52 -12.44
C LEU A 288 16.00 5.87 -13.77
N HIS A 289 17.10 5.09 -13.79
CA HIS A 289 17.58 4.43 -14.99
C HIS A 289 18.69 3.40 -14.70
N GLU A 290 18.75 2.31 -15.47
CA GLU A 290 19.77 1.26 -15.31
C GLU A 290 21.22 1.78 -15.47
N GLU A 291 21.46 2.71 -16.40
CA GLU A 291 22.79 3.31 -16.57
C GLU A 291 23.24 4.13 -15.35
N LEU A 292 22.31 4.83 -14.69
CA LEU A 292 22.62 5.60 -13.49
C LEU A 292 23.00 4.66 -12.34
N PHE A 293 22.25 3.57 -12.16
CA PHE A 293 22.59 2.53 -11.19
C PHE A 293 23.99 1.95 -11.41
N ARG A 294 24.37 1.67 -12.66
CA ARG A 294 25.71 1.13 -12.97
C ARG A 294 26.85 2.11 -12.69
N ARG A 295 26.60 3.42 -12.82
CA ARG A 295 27.64 4.46 -12.72
C ARG A 295 27.70 5.13 -11.35
N VAL A 296 26.59 5.20 -10.61
CA VAL A 296 26.51 5.97 -9.36
C VAL A 296 27.52 5.46 -8.35
N THR A 297 28.40 6.34 -7.88
CA THR A 297 29.37 6.04 -6.81
C THR A 297 29.00 6.76 -5.53
N SER A 298 28.50 7.98 -5.67
CA SER A 298 28.18 8.86 -4.58
C SER A 298 26.98 9.73 -4.92
N ALA A 299 26.46 10.43 -3.93
CA ALA A 299 25.46 11.46 -4.13
C ALA A 299 25.73 12.64 -3.21
N ARG A 300 25.36 13.83 -3.67
CA ARG A 300 25.28 15.02 -2.83
C ARG A 300 23.83 15.20 -2.41
N ILE A 301 23.60 15.29 -1.11
CA ILE A 301 22.28 15.42 -0.51
C ILE A 301 22.14 16.80 0.14
N ARG A 302 21.00 17.44 -0.06
CA ARG A 302 20.52 18.56 0.74
C ARG A 302 19.16 18.20 1.34
N ARG A 303 18.96 18.51 2.62
CA ARG A 303 17.68 18.26 3.27
C ARG A 303 16.73 19.42 3.03
N ARG A 304 15.48 19.07 2.75
CA ARG A 304 14.35 19.97 2.81
C ARG A 304 13.68 19.83 4.16
N ALA A 305 13.45 20.92 4.86
CA ALA A 305 12.69 20.94 6.10
C ALA A 305 11.18 20.91 5.82
N ASP A 306 10.38 20.60 6.84
CA ASP A 306 8.92 20.51 6.74
C ASP A 306 8.25 21.83 6.34
N ASP A 307 8.88 22.97 6.69
CA ASP A 307 8.46 24.31 6.28
C ASP A 307 8.78 24.63 4.80
N GLY A 308 9.41 23.69 4.10
CA GLY A 308 9.80 23.80 2.70
C GLY A 308 11.16 24.45 2.47
N SER A 309 11.85 24.93 3.51
CA SER A 309 13.19 25.50 3.38
C SER A 309 14.22 24.42 3.03
N ILE A 310 15.26 24.80 2.27
CA ILE A 310 16.32 23.90 1.83
C ILE A 310 17.60 24.25 2.57
N SER A 311 18.21 23.25 3.20
CA SER A 311 19.49 23.45 3.89
C SER A 311 20.57 23.99 2.94
N SER A 312 21.32 24.97 3.41
CA SER A 312 22.52 25.46 2.73
C SER A 312 23.66 24.44 2.77
N GLU A 313 23.67 23.57 3.78
CA GLU A 313 24.65 22.51 3.94
C GLU A 313 24.31 21.32 3.03
N SER A 314 25.34 20.79 2.36
CA SER A 314 25.23 19.58 1.56
C SER A 314 26.14 18.49 2.08
N LEU A 315 25.63 17.26 2.14
CA LEU A 315 26.38 16.08 2.55
C LEU A 315 26.72 15.24 1.32
N VAL A 316 27.98 14.82 1.18
CA VAL A 316 28.37 13.82 0.17
C VAL A 316 28.36 12.44 0.82
N VAL A 317 27.64 11.51 0.21
CA VAL A 317 27.43 10.16 0.75
C VAL A 317 27.72 9.11 -0.32
N GLY A 318 28.02 7.88 0.11
CA GLY A 318 28.18 6.74 -0.79
C GLY A 318 26.84 6.15 -1.23
N ARG A 319 26.88 5.28 -2.25
CA ARG A 319 25.68 4.66 -2.84
C ARG A 319 24.75 3.88 -1.88
N GLN A 320 25.28 3.36 -0.76
CA GLN A 320 24.50 2.60 0.23
C GLN A 320 23.85 3.48 1.31
N HIS A 321 24.05 4.79 1.25
CA HIS A 321 23.44 5.71 2.21
C HIS A 321 21.92 5.68 2.07
N LYS A 322 21.23 5.59 3.22
CA LYS A 322 19.76 5.62 3.29
C LYS A 322 19.28 7.05 3.13
N LEU A 323 18.31 7.24 2.25
CA LEU A 323 17.68 8.54 2.01
C LEU A 323 16.54 8.78 3.00
N CYS A 324 16.24 10.05 3.23
CA CYS A 324 15.11 10.52 4.02
C CYS A 324 14.04 11.16 3.12
N ASP A 325 12.81 11.23 3.60
CA ASP A 325 11.74 11.96 2.92
C ASP A 325 12.12 13.44 2.77
N GLY A 326 11.92 13.98 1.58
CA GLY A 326 12.25 15.36 1.24
C GLY A 326 13.70 15.61 0.83
N ASP A 327 14.56 14.60 0.84
CA ASP A 327 15.95 14.75 0.40
C ASP A 327 16.02 15.24 -1.05
N ILE A 328 16.90 16.21 -1.30
CA ILE A 328 17.27 16.68 -2.63
C ILE A 328 18.59 16.03 -3.00
N VAL A 329 18.60 15.23 -4.06
CA VAL A 329 19.71 14.34 -4.42
C VAL A 329 20.27 14.68 -5.79
N GLU A 330 21.58 14.92 -5.83
CA GLU A 330 22.39 15.03 -7.05
C GLU A 330 23.31 13.79 -7.13
N LEU A 331 23.09 12.95 -8.14
CA LEU A 331 23.83 11.69 -8.33
C LEU A 331 25.17 11.94 -9.05
N HIS A 332 26.23 11.26 -8.59
CA HIS A 332 27.60 11.37 -9.10
C HIS A 332 28.24 10.03 -9.47
#